data_AF-A0AAE4ZC36-F1
#
_entry.id   AF-A0AAE4ZC36-F1
#
_cell.length_a   1.000
_cell.length_b   1.000
_cell.length_c   1.000
_cell.angle_alpha   90.00
_cell.angle_beta   90.00
_cell.angle_gamma   90.00
#
_symmetry.space_group_name_H-M   'P 1'
#
loop_
_entity.id
_entity.type
_entity.pdbx_description
1 polymer ?
#
loop_
_entity_poly.entity_id
_entity_poly.type
_entity_poly.pdbx_seq_one_letter_code
_entity_poly.pdbx_strand_id
1 'polypeptide(L)'
;CVTVVIRVIPYEIMTFEQLGLPPVVAKFAERPKGLILVTGPTGSGKSTTLAAMIDKINREESGHILTVEDPIEFVHRHKSCIVNQREV
;
A
#
# COMPACT_ATOMS: atom_id res chain seq x y z
N CYS A 1 11.41 34.64 1.11
CA CYS A 1 10.28 34.06 1.87
C CYS A 1 10.46 32.54 1.88
N VAL A 2 10.34 31.89 3.03
CA VAL A 2 10.33 30.43 3.13
C VAL A 2 8.88 29.99 3.40
N THR A 3 8.38 29.05 2.61
CA THR A 3 7.04 28.47 2.77
C THR A 3 7.19 26.97 2.95
N VAL A 4 6.45 26.39 3.90
CA VAL A 4 6.49 24.97 4.25
C VAL A 4 5.07 24.41 4.21
N VAL A 5 4.92 23.20 3.67
CA VAL A 5 3.69 22.41 3.73
C VAL A 5 3.99 21.14 4.50
N ILE A 6 3.24 20.88 5.57
CA ILE A 6 3.39 19.69 6.41
C ILE A 6 2.17 18.80 6.17
N ARG A 7 2.41 17.51 5.87
CA ARG A 7 1.36 16.51 5.67
C ARG A 7 1.47 15.44 6.75
N VAL A 8 0.35 15.13 7.39
CA VAL A 8 0.29 14.01 8.34
C VAL A 8 0.18 12.72 7.55
N ILE A 9 1.07 11.77 7.83
CA ILE A 9 1.04 10.43 7.25
C ILE A 9 0.30 9.49 8.21
N PRO A 10 -0.78 8.82 7.77
CA PRO A 10 -1.50 7.86 8.61
C PRO A 10 -0.63 6.64 8.91
N TYR A 11 -0.62 6.23 10.17
CA TYR A 11 0.19 5.10 10.65
C TYR A 11 -0.53 3.75 10.51
N GLU A 12 -1.86 3.78 10.48
CA GLU A 12 -2.69 2.58 10.40
C GLU A 12 -3.10 2.32 8.95
N ILE A 13 -2.84 1.10 8.48
CA ILE A 13 -3.26 0.64 7.17
C ILE A 13 -4.64 0.01 7.32
N MET A 14 -5.63 0.59 6.64
CA MET A 14 -7.01 0.10 6.65
C MET A 14 -7.14 -1.21 5.87
N THR A 15 -7.99 -2.12 6.34
CA THR A 15 -8.34 -3.34 5.62
C THR A 15 -9.27 -3.05 4.44
N PHE A 16 -9.43 -4.02 3.53
CA PHE A 16 -10.36 -3.90 2.40
C PHE A 16 -11.79 -3.61 2.85
N GLU A 17 -12.24 -4.24 3.93
CA GLU A 17 -13.59 -4.05 4.49
C GLU A 17 -13.76 -2.64 5.04
N GLN A 18 -12.76 -2.12 5.75
CA GLN A 18 -12.77 -0.74 6.27
C GLN A 18 -12.78 0.29 5.15
N LEU A 19 -12.17 -0.02 4.00
CA LEU A 19 -12.19 0.82 2.79
C LEU A 19 -13.48 0.67 1.97
N GLY A 20 -14.38 -0.26 2.33
CA GLY A 20 -15.59 -0.55 1.55
C GLY A 20 -15.28 -1.13 0.17
N LEU A 21 -14.10 -1.73 -0.02
CA LEU A 21 -13.70 -2.31 -1.29
C LEU A 21 -14.44 -3.63 -1.55
N PRO A 22 -14.89 -3.89 -2.79
CA PRO A 22 -15.50 -5.17 -3.12
C PRO A 22 -14.55 -6.35 -2.84
N PRO A 23 -15.05 -7.52 -2.37
CA PRO A 23 -14.20 -8.66 -2.03
C PRO A 23 -13.31 -9.17 -3.18
N VAL A 24 -13.70 -8.92 -4.44
CA VAL A 24 -12.89 -9.26 -5.61
C VAL A 24 -11.55 -8.53 -5.63
N VAL A 25 -11.47 -7.35 -5.01
CA VAL A 25 -10.22 -6.56 -4.95
C VAL A 25 -9.17 -7.27 -4.11
N ALA A 26 -9.56 -7.87 -2.97
CA ALA A 26 -8.66 -8.63 -2.12
C ALA A 26 -8.08 -9.87 -2.82
N LYS A 27 -8.85 -10.51 -3.73
CA LYS A 27 -8.40 -11.67 -4.51
C LYS A 27 -7.26 -11.36 -5.47
N PHE A 28 -7.06 -10.09 -5.85
CA PHE A 28 -5.90 -9.74 -6.67
C PHE A 28 -4.58 -9.85 -5.89
N ALA A 29 -4.60 -9.66 -4.57
CA ALA A 29 -3.43 -9.82 -3.71
C ALA A 29 -2.99 -11.30 -3.56
N GLU A 30 -3.85 -12.25 -3.90
CA GLU A 30 -3.58 -13.70 -3.84
C GLU A 30 -2.95 -14.23 -5.16
N ARG A 31 -2.76 -13.37 -6.16
CA ARG A 31 -2.19 -13.78 -7.45
C ARG A 31 -0.68 -13.99 -7.30
N PRO A 32 -0.14 -15.18 -7.63
CA PRO A 32 1.28 -15.47 -7.42
C PRO A 32 2.22 -14.70 -8.37
N LYS A 33 1.68 -14.14 -9.46
CA LYS A 33 2.41 -13.33 -10.44
C LYS A 33 1.44 -12.53 -11.32
N GLY A 34 1.92 -11.42 -11.86
CA GLY A 34 1.19 -10.58 -12.81
C GLY A 34 1.49 -9.09 -12.63
N LEU A 35 0.73 -8.26 -13.33
CA LEU A 35 0.74 -6.81 -13.19
C LEU A 35 -0.66 -6.35 -12.78
N ILE A 36 -0.74 -5.58 -11.69
CA ILE A 36 -1.98 -4.97 -11.21
C ILE A 36 -1.81 -3.45 -11.33
N LEU A 37 -2.77 -2.78 -11.96
CA LEU A 37 -2.80 -1.33 -12.11
C LEU A 37 -3.95 -0.76 -11.29
N VAL A 38 -3.61 0.11 -10.34
CA VAL A 38 -4.59 0.87 -9.55
C VAL A 38 -4.65 2.29 -10.08
N THR A 39 -5.76 2.66 -10.72
CA THR A 39 -5.90 3.92 -11.47
C THR A 39 -7.00 4.81 -10.88
N GLY A 40 -6.90 6.11 -11.13
CA GLY A 40 -7.87 7.11 -10.66
C GLY A 40 -7.25 8.50 -10.47
N PRO A 41 -8.06 9.56 -10.34
CA PRO A 41 -7.57 10.93 -10.13
C PRO A 41 -6.86 11.09 -8.77
N THR A 42 -6.18 12.21 -8.57
CA THR A 42 -5.58 12.55 -7.26
C THR A 42 -6.65 12.57 -6.16
N GLY A 43 -6.33 12.00 -5.00
CA GLY A 43 -7.27 11.91 -3.87
C GLY A 43 -8.28 10.77 -3.94
N SER A 44 -8.25 9.92 -4.98
CA SER A 44 -9.23 8.82 -5.13
C SER A 44 -8.92 7.55 -4.31
N GLY A 45 -7.96 7.59 -3.37
CA GLY A 45 -7.64 6.43 -2.52
C GLY A 45 -6.77 5.33 -3.16
N LYS A 46 -6.03 5.63 -4.23
CA LYS A 46 -5.14 4.66 -4.90
C LYS A 46 -4.06 4.11 -3.96
N SER A 47 -3.28 4.98 -3.34
CA SER A 47 -2.21 4.59 -2.42
C SER A 47 -2.76 3.83 -1.22
N THR A 48 -3.92 4.26 -0.69
CA THR A 48 -4.62 3.57 0.40
C THR A 48 -5.06 2.15 0.00
N THR A 49 -5.55 1.98 -1.23
CA THR A 49 -5.91 0.66 -1.77
C THR A 49 -4.69 -0.23 -1.95
N LEU A 50 -3.60 0.30 -2.49
CA LEU A 50 -2.33 -0.41 -2.64
C LEU A 50 -1.73 -0.79 -1.27
N ALA A 51 -1.81 0.09 -0.29
CA ALA A 51 -1.37 -0.19 1.07
C ALA A 51 -2.15 -1.36 1.68
N ALA A 52 -3.48 -1.39 1.52
CA ALA A 52 -4.29 -2.53 1.96
C ALA A 52 -3.90 -3.85 1.26
N MET A 53 -3.59 -3.80 -0.04
CA MET A 53 -3.09 -4.95 -0.79
C MET A 53 -1.74 -5.46 -0.28
N ILE A 54 -0.76 -4.58 -0.16
CA ILE A 54 0.57 -4.90 0.33
C ILE A 54 0.50 -5.46 1.76
N ASP A 55 -0.34 -4.87 2.62
CA ASP A 55 -0.49 -5.32 4.00
C ASP A 55 -1.14 -6.70 4.11
N LYS A 56 -2.10 -7.05 3.23
CA LYS A 56 -2.64 -8.41 3.15
C LYS A 56 -1.57 -9.42 2.74
N ILE A 57 -0.81 -9.13 1.69
CA ILE A 57 0.31 -9.99 1.25
C ILE A 57 1.31 -10.18 2.41
N ASN A 58 1.70 -9.10 3.07
CA ASN A 58 2.65 -9.14 4.18
C ASN A 58 2.14 -9.95 5.39
N ARG A 59 0.82 -10.07 5.60
CA ARG A 59 0.23 -10.88 6.68
C ARG A 59 0.15 -12.36 6.30
N GLU A 60 -0.24 -12.65 5.07
CA GLU A 60 -0.66 -14.00 4.65
C GLU A 60 0.44 -14.80 3.96
N GLU A 61 1.42 -14.13 3.36
CA GLU A 61 2.47 -14.77 2.56
C GLU A 61 3.86 -14.62 3.20
N SER A 62 4.75 -15.55 2.86
CA SER A 62 6.17 -15.47 3.19
C SER A 62 6.96 -15.05 1.95
N GLY A 63 7.59 -13.88 1.99
CA GLY A 63 8.28 -13.37 0.81
C GLY A 63 9.04 -12.07 1.04
N HIS A 64 9.45 -11.45 -0.07
CA HIS A 64 10.14 -10.17 -0.10
C HIS A 64 9.32 -9.16 -0.90
N ILE A 65 8.89 -8.10 -0.23
CA ILE A 65 8.18 -6.98 -0.81
C ILE A 65 9.18 -5.83 -0.97
N LEU A 66 9.27 -5.28 -2.17
CA LEU A 66 10.08 -4.11 -2.49
C LEU A 66 9.17 -3.02 -3.05
N THR A 67 9.17 -1.83 -2.42
CA THR A 67 8.49 -0.65 -2.95
C THR A 67 9.50 0.43 -3.34
N VAL A 68 9.13 1.21 -4.34
CA VAL A 68 9.88 2.39 -4.81
C VAL A 68 8.88 3.53 -4.93
N GLU A 69 9.08 4.59 -4.14
CA GLU A 69 8.11 5.66 -3.90
C GLU A 69 8.80 7.04 -3.87
N ASP A 70 8.05 8.12 -4.06
CA ASP A 70 8.53 9.52 -3.97
C ASP A 70 7.38 10.43 -3.49
N PRO A 71 7.27 10.75 -2.17
CA PRO A 71 7.93 10.10 -1.04
C PRO A 71 7.21 8.82 -0.59
N ILE A 72 7.75 8.11 0.40
CA ILE A 72 7.04 6.99 1.03
C ILE A 72 5.74 7.48 1.69
N GLU A 73 4.59 6.92 1.29
CA GLU A 73 3.28 7.34 1.82
C GLU A 73 2.77 6.47 2.97
N PHE A 74 3.04 5.16 2.97
CA PHE A 74 2.62 4.23 4.03
C PHE A 74 3.80 3.38 4.48
N VAL A 75 4.05 3.32 5.78
CA VAL A 75 5.15 2.53 6.32
C VAL A 75 4.69 1.10 6.62
N HIS A 76 5.18 0.14 5.84
CA HIS A 76 4.90 -1.28 5.99
C HIS A 76 5.96 -1.96 6.87
N ARG A 77 5.61 -2.24 8.12
CA ARG A 77 6.50 -3.02 9.02
C ARG A 77 6.59 -4.48 8.58
N HIS A 78 7.72 -5.11 8.84
CA HIS A 78 7.88 -6.56 8.68
C HIS A 78 6.81 -7.35 9.43
N LYS A 79 6.21 -8.33 8.76
CA LYS A 79 5.30 -9.32 9.35
C LYS A 79 5.75 -10.72 8.88
N SER A 80 4.97 -11.39 8.04
CA SER A 80 5.35 -12.65 7.39
C SER A 80 6.30 -12.40 6.21
N CYS A 81 6.28 -11.21 5.62
CA CYS A 81 7.23 -10.79 4.59
C CYS A 81 8.34 -9.88 5.14
N ILE A 82 9.49 -9.93 4.47
CA ILE A 82 10.51 -8.88 4.54
C ILE A 82 10.05 -7.74 3.62
N VAL A 83 9.99 -6.51 4.12
CA VAL A 83 9.53 -5.34 3.36
C VAL A 83 10.66 -4.32 3.30
N ASN A 84 11.04 -3.91 2.09
CA ASN A 84 12.01 -2.84 1.87
C ASN A 84 11.34 -1.73 1.06
N GLN A 85 11.35 -0.52 1.58
CA GLN A 85 10.79 0.65 0.91
C GLN A 85 11.95 1.58 0.55
N ARG A 86 12.01 2.00 -0.71
CA ARG A 86 13.02 2.94 -1.21
C ARG A 86 12.35 4.22 -1.66
N GLU A 87 12.76 5.32 -1.05
CA GLU A 87 12.45 6.66 -1.52
C GLU A 87 13.46 7.07 -2.59
N VAL A 88 13.00 7.75 -3.65
CA VAL A 88 13.84 8.22 -4.77
C VAL A 88 13.86 9.73 -4.82
#